data_AF-A4YIR7-F1
#
_entry.id   AF-A4YIR7-F1
#
_cell.length_a   1.000
_cell.length_b   1.000
_cell.length_c   1.000
_cell.angle_alpha   90.00
_cell.angle_beta   90.00
_cell.angle_gamma   90.00
#
_symmetry.space_group_name_H-M   'P 1'
#
loop_
_entity.id
_entity.type
_entity.pdbx_description
1 polymer ?
#
loop_
_entity_poly.entity_id
_entity_poly.type
_entity_poly.pdbx_seq_one_letter_code
_entity_poly.pdbx_strand_id
1 'polypeptide(L)'
;MPSVQIDDADVDILTMENRVNVYIDLRGMETRESSIAIRADISTVYVYDMDSRNVIKIVRLPVQIKTSPVSYYLRNGVLGITLERL
;
A
#
# COMPACT_ATOMS: atom_id res chain seq x y z
N MET A 1 -2.72 -19.05 24.88
CA MET A 1 -2.67 -19.02 23.41
C MET A 1 -1.60 -18.02 23.01
N PRO A 2 -0.62 -18.36 22.16
CA PRO A 2 0.34 -17.38 21.69
C PRO A 2 -0.40 -16.38 20.81
N SER A 3 -0.36 -15.09 21.15
CA SER A 3 -0.85 -14.01 20.31
C SER A 3 0.20 -13.77 19.23
N VAL A 4 -0.14 -14.04 17.97
CA VAL A 4 0.65 -13.54 16.83
C VAL A 4 0.40 -12.04 16.79
N GLN A 5 1.40 -11.27 17.20
CA GLN A 5 1.43 -9.83 16.99
C GLN A 5 1.67 -9.64 15.50
N ILE A 6 0.62 -9.32 14.74
CA ILE A 6 0.77 -8.86 13.36
C ILE A 6 1.31 -7.45 13.49
N ASP A 7 2.62 -7.29 13.36
CA ASP A 7 3.25 -5.98 13.33
C ASP A 7 2.63 -5.16 12.19
N ASP A 8 2.21 -3.94 12.53
CA ASP A 8 1.60 -3.03 11.57
C ASP A 8 2.69 -2.55 10.61
N ALA A 9 2.56 -2.87 9.32
CA ALA A 9 3.62 -2.62 8.33
C ALA A 9 4.02 -1.13 8.30
N ASP A 10 5.32 -0.84 8.31
CA ASP A 10 5.84 0.52 8.26
C ASP A 10 5.52 1.18 6.91
N VAL A 11 5.19 2.47 6.94
CA VAL A 11 4.75 3.23 5.76
C VAL A 11 5.46 4.58 5.68
N ASP A 12 6.05 4.84 4.51
CA ASP A 12 6.57 6.15 4.13
C ASP A 12 5.73 6.77 3.00
N ILE A 13 5.42 8.06 3.12
CA ILE A 13 4.65 8.81 2.13
C ILE A 13 5.49 9.99 1.62
N LEU A 14 5.78 10.01 0.33
CA LEU A 14 6.48 11.10 -0.34
C LEU A 14 5.51 11.85 -1.27
N THR A 15 5.20 13.09 -0.89
CA THR A 15 4.36 13.97 -1.71
C THR A 15 5.23 14.82 -2.62
N MET A 16 4.94 14.79 -3.91
CA MET A 16 5.55 15.64 -4.93
C MET A 16 4.48 16.57 -5.53
N GLU A 17 4.89 17.46 -6.43
CA GLU A 17 3.97 18.42 -7.06
C GLU A 17 2.77 17.75 -7.75
N ASN A 18 3.03 16.72 -8.57
CA ASN A 18 1.99 16.06 -9.40
C ASN A 18 1.66 14.61 -8.99
N ARG A 19 2.34 14.07 -7.97
CA ARG A 19 2.19 12.67 -7.57
C ARG A 19 2.45 12.43 -6.09
N VAL A 20 1.95 11.32 -5.60
CA VAL A 20 2.23 10.78 -4.28
C VAL A 20 2.81 9.38 -4.45
N ASN A 21 3.93 9.13 -3.79
CA ASN A 21 4.50 7.80 -3.68
C ASN A 21 4.29 7.28 -2.26
N VAL A 22 3.79 6.06 -2.14
CA VAL A 22 3.64 5.34 -0.87
C VAL A 22 4.57 4.13 -0.92
N TYR A 23 5.36 3.95 0.13
CA TYR A 23 6.22 2.79 0.30
C TYR A 23 5.79 2.04 1.55
N ILE A 24 5.55 0.75 1.43
CA ILE A 24 5.12 -0.11 2.54
C ILE A 24 6.12 -1.25 2.69
N ASP A 25 6.67 -1.42 3.88
CA ASP A 25 7.55 -2.55 4.19
C ASP A 25 6.72 -3.80 4.49
N LEU A 26 6.79 -4.77 3.60
CA LEU A 26 6.10 -6.07 3.71
C LEU A 26 7.08 -7.20 4.02
N ARG A 27 8.33 -6.91 4.39
CA ARG A 27 9.31 -7.93 4.76
C ARG A 27 8.81 -8.71 5.98
N GLY A 28 8.91 -10.03 5.92
CA GLY A 28 8.38 -10.92 6.96
C GLY A 28 6.91 -11.29 6.77
N MET A 29 6.19 -10.68 5.82
CA MET A 29 4.87 -11.13 5.40
C MET A 29 4.99 -12.10 4.22
N GLU A 30 4.20 -13.17 4.22
CA GLU A 30 4.12 -14.12 3.08
C GLU A 30 3.26 -13.56 1.93
N THR A 31 3.62 -12.38 1.40
CA THR A 31 2.88 -11.73 0.30
C THR A 31 3.60 -11.87 -1.04
N ARG A 32 2.85 -12.18 -2.09
CA ARG A 32 3.35 -12.24 -3.48
C ARG A 32 2.81 -11.05 -4.26
N GLU A 33 3.61 -10.50 -5.17
CA GLU A 33 3.18 -9.37 -6.01
C GLU A 33 1.86 -9.65 -6.74
N SER A 34 1.70 -10.86 -7.27
CA SER A 34 0.50 -11.28 -8.00
C SER A 34 -0.76 -11.38 -7.13
N SER A 35 -0.62 -11.48 -5.81
CA SER A 35 -1.76 -11.56 -4.89
C SER A 35 -2.10 -10.20 -4.28
N ILE A 36 -1.21 -9.22 -4.41
CA ILE A 36 -1.46 -7.85 -3.96
C ILE A 36 -2.48 -7.21 -4.89
N ALA A 37 -3.48 -6.57 -4.28
CA ALA A 37 -4.32 -5.66 -4.99
C ALA A 37 -4.53 -4.38 -4.19
N ILE A 38 -4.71 -3.29 -4.96
CA ILE A 38 -4.68 -1.93 -4.45
C ILE A 38 -5.94 -1.23 -4.93
N ARG A 39 -6.61 -0.59 -3.99
CA ARG A 39 -7.72 0.32 -4.27
C ARG A 39 -7.39 1.69 -3.69
N ALA A 40 -7.88 2.72 -4.35
CA ALA A 40 -7.73 4.09 -3.88
C ALA A 40 -9.07 4.82 -3.90
N ASP A 41 -9.33 5.60 -2.86
CA ASP A 41 -10.31 6.68 -2.88
C ASP A 41 -9.60 8.04 -2.93
N ILE A 42 -10.34 9.14 -2.77
CA ILE A 42 -9.80 10.50 -2.93
C ILE A 42 -8.62 10.81 -2.00
N SER A 43 -8.47 10.11 -0.87
CA SER A 43 -7.43 10.39 0.14
C SER A 43 -6.89 9.17 0.86
N THR A 44 -7.25 7.96 0.43
CA THR A 44 -6.90 6.71 1.11
C THR A 44 -6.49 5.65 0.11
N VAL A 45 -5.45 4.90 0.45
CA VAL A 45 -5.00 3.71 -0.28
C VAL A 45 -5.24 2.48 0.57
N TYR A 46 -5.89 1.48 -0.01
CA TYR A 46 -6.17 0.19 0.60
C TYR A 46 -5.33 -0.87 -0.10
N VAL A 47 -4.54 -1.59 0.68
CA VAL A 47 -3.68 -2.68 0.21
C VAL A 47 -4.18 -3.97 0.83
N TYR A 48 -4.46 -4.96 -0.01
CA TYR A 48 -4.99 -6.25 0.40
C TYR A 48 -4.28 -7.38 -0.32
N ASP A 49 -4.15 -8.49 0.38
CA ASP A 49 -3.75 -9.77 -0.19
C ASP A 49 -5.01 -10.54 -0.60
N MET A 50 -5.18 -10.78 -1.89
CA MET A 50 -6.33 -11.47 -2.44
C MET A 50 -6.37 -12.95 -2.07
N ASP A 51 -5.21 -13.58 -1.87
CA ASP A 51 -5.13 -15.02 -1.60
C ASP A 51 -5.63 -15.31 -0.18
N SER A 52 -5.12 -14.56 0.80
CA SER A 52 -5.49 -14.70 2.20
C SER A 52 -6.74 -13.91 2.60
N ARG A 53 -7.26 -13.05 1.69
CA ARG A 53 -8.38 -12.11 1.93
C ARG A 53 -8.14 -11.17 3.10
N ASN A 54 -6.87 -10.88 3.39
CA ASN A 54 -6.47 -10.01 4.49
C ASN A 54 -6.19 -8.59 4.00
N VAL A 55 -6.56 -7.61 4.82
CA VAL A 55 -6.10 -6.23 4.64
C VAL A 55 -4.66 -6.17 5.15
N ILE A 56 -3.74 -5.82 4.26
CA ILE A 56 -2.32 -5.61 4.61
C ILE A 56 -2.18 -4.25 5.30
N LYS A 57 -2.70 -3.19 4.65
CA LYS A 57 -2.58 -1.83 5.16
C LYS A 57 -3.67 -0.92 4.61
N ILE A 58 -4.06 0.06 5.43
CA ILE A 58 -4.85 1.21 5.01
C ILE A 58 -4.02 2.46 5.26
N VAL A 59 -3.73 3.22 4.20
CA VAL A 59 -2.85 4.39 4.25
C VAL A 59 -3.67 5.64 3.97
N ARG A 60 -3.77 6.55 4.94
CA ARG A 60 -4.34 7.88 4.74
C ARG A 60 -3.29 8.81 4.14
N LEU A 61 -3.64 9.48 3.06
CA LEU A 61 -2.76 10.40 2.35
C LEU A 61 -2.97 11.84 2.84
N PRO A 62 -1.91 12.66 2.88
CA PRO A 62 -2.00 14.08 3.26
C PRO A 62 -2.57 14.97 2.15
N VAL A 63 -2.81 14.43 0.96
CA VAL A 63 -3.32 15.16 -0.22
C VAL A 63 -4.37 14.34 -0.95
N GLN A 64 -5.16 15.02 -1.78
CA GLN A 64 -6.12 14.35 -2.65
C GLN A 64 -5.46 13.79 -3.91
N ILE A 65 -5.92 12.63 -4.36
CA ILE A 65 -5.38 11.91 -5.51
C ILE A 65 -6.47 11.54 -6.52
N LYS A 66 -6.06 11.28 -7.76
CA LYS A 66 -6.91 10.57 -8.72
C LYS A 66 -7.00 9.11 -8.32
N THR A 67 -8.21 8.55 -8.33
CA THR A 67 -8.45 7.15 -7.93
C THR A 67 -8.00 6.13 -8.98
N SER A 68 -7.69 6.57 -10.20
CA SER A 68 -7.19 5.76 -11.30
C SER A 68 -6.44 6.64 -12.31
N PRO A 69 -5.36 6.13 -12.95
CA PRO A 69 -4.72 4.83 -12.73
C PRO A 69 -3.90 4.79 -11.43
N VAL A 70 -3.85 3.61 -10.80
CA VAL A 70 -2.92 3.31 -9.70
C VAL A 70 -1.82 2.40 -10.24
N SER A 71 -0.57 2.80 -10.08
CA SER A 71 0.59 1.97 -10.47
C SER A 71 1.31 1.49 -9.23
N TYR A 72 1.79 0.24 -9.26
CA TYR A 72 2.52 -0.33 -8.14
C TYR A 72 3.54 -1.36 -8.60
N TYR A 73 4.48 -1.67 -7.71
CA TYR A 73 5.45 -2.75 -7.86
C TYR A 73 5.82 -3.31 -6.49
N LEU A 74 6.18 -4.59 -6.42
CA LEU A 74 6.77 -5.20 -5.23
C LEU A 74 8.22 -5.58 -5.52
N ARG A 75 9.17 -5.01 -4.78
CA ARG A 75 10.59 -5.34 -4.94
C ARG A 75 11.29 -5.45 -3.60
N ASN A 76 11.97 -6.58 -3.39
CA ASN A 76 12.73 -6.85 -2.16
C ASN A 76 11.90 -6.69 -0.87
N GLY A 77 10.62 -7.07 -0.92
CA GLY A 77 9.69 -6.94 0.20
C GLY A 77 9.14 -5.54 0.43
N VAL A 78 9.46 -4.56 -0.41
CA VAL A 78 8.90 -3.21 -0.34
C VAL A 78 7.88 -3.03 -1.47
N LEU A 79 6.64 -2.71 -1.09
CA LEU A 79 5.59 -2.34 -2.03
C LEU A 79 5.66 -0.84 -2.29
N GLY A 80 5.96 -0.47 -3.53
CA GLY A 80 5.89 0.92 -3.99
C GLY A 80 4.59 1.17 -4.74
N ILE A 81 3.87 2.23 -4.38
CA ILE A 81 2.61 2.65 -5.01
C ILE A 81 2.78 4.09 -5.48
N THR A 82 2.47 4.36 -6.74
CA THR A 82 2.52 5.70 -7.34
C THR A 82 1.14 6.13 -7.80
N LEU A 83 0.72 7.30 -7.34
CA LEU A 83 -0.61 7.89 -7.52
C LEU A 83 -0.48 9.31 -8.07
N GLU A 84 -1.37 9.71 -8.97
CA GLU A 84 -1.43 11.10 -9.43
C GLU A 84 -2.17 11.97 -8.43
N ARG A 85 -1.65 13.16 -8.16
CA ARG A 85 -2.33 14.15 -7.33
C ARG A 85 -3.47 14.82 -8.13
N LEU A 86 -4.53 15.23 -7.43
CA LEU A 86 -5.57 16.10 -7.98
C LEU A 86 -5.11 17.56 -8.08
#